data_AF-A0A955NBN6-F1
#
_entry.id   AF-A0A955NBN6-F1
#
_cell.length_a   1.000
_cell.length_b   1.000
_cell.length_c   1.000
_cell.angle_alpha   90.00
_cell.angle_beta   90.00
_cell.angle_gamma   90.00
#
_symmetry.space_group_name_H-M   'P 1'
#
loop_
_entity.id
_entity.type
_entity.pdbx_description
1 polymer ?
#
loop_
_entity_poly.entity_id
_entity_poly.type
_entity_poly.pdbx_seq_one_letter_code
_entity_poly.pdbx_strand_id
1 'polypeptide(L)'
;MTQSQPIPNVTQEDVERIVRRDFPADEYESVSTMLEEVGGGSEGAERSRLQLAVLKLSEGRQATLRMEVQSAKFDFRDAIAAAEYPEYKKLGSRVDSLSTEERNRIVVEDWNQYQEWLYRGDSSKDAKRKEPPEKNSTQGNKGPGLGEGFVVGGCGCLGAFLALGVFGSMVGGRFHIDIGGMVLLFACGGVIGSIIVAVYNKGRRDASGG
;
A
#
# COMPACT_ATOMS: atom_id res chain seq x y z
N MET A 1 -11.90 -3.81 14.97
CA MET A 1 -10.59 -4.24 14.44
C MET A 1 -10.75 -4.39 12.94
N THR A 2 -10.07 -3.56 12.14
CA THR A 2 -10.08 -3.66 10.68
C THR A 2 -9.43 -4.97 10.26
N GLN A 3 -10.05 -5.76 9.38
CA GLN A 3 -9.35 -6.92 8.83
C GLN A 3 -8.17 -6.44 7.99
N SER A 4 -7.04 -7.13 8.09
CA SER A 4 -5.90 -6.89 7.20
C SER A 4 -6.31 -7.25 5.78
N GLN A 5 -5.99 -6.39 4.82
CA GLN A 5 -6.18 -6.69 3.40
C GLN A 5 -5.32 -7.91 3.03
N PRO A 6 -5.92 -8.97 2.46
CA PRO A 6 -5.17 -10.15 2.02
C PRO A 6 -4.17 -9.81 0.89
N ILE A 7 -3.14 -10.63 0.73
CA ILE A 7 -2.16 -10.49 -0.35
C ILE A 7 -2.15 -11.81 -1.13
N PRO A 8 -2.25 -11.80 -2.47
CA PRO A 8 -2.28 -13.02 -3.24
C PRO A 8 -0.91 -13.68 -3.27
N ASN A 9 -0.90 -15.00 -3.05
CA ASN A 9 0.28 -15.82 -3.23
C ASN A 9 0.31 -16.32 -4.68
N VAL A 10 1.12 -15.67 -5.51
CA VAL A 10 1.15 -15.83 -6.97
C VAL A 10 2.57 -16.11 -7.46
N THR A 11 2.67 -16.84 -8.55
CA THR A 11 3.96 -17.23 -9.15
C THR A 11 4.07 -16.79 -10.61
N GLN A 12 5.24 -17.00 -11.22
CA GLN A 12 5.45 -16.69 -12.63
C GLN A 12 4.58 -17.59 -13.54
N GLU A 13 4.31 -18.83 -13.12
CA GLU A 13 3.42 -19.74 -13.84
C GLU A 13 1.99 -19.21 -13.89
N ASP A 14 1.53 -18.50 -12.86
CA ASP A 14 0.24 -17.80 -12.91
C ASP A 14 0.25 -16.70 -13.98
N VAL A 15 1.33 -15.94 -14.10
CA VAL A 15 1.48 -14.91 -15.14
C VAL A 15 1.39 -15.54 -16.53
N GLU A 16 2.18 -16.58 -16.80
CA GLU A 16 2.19 -17.27 -18.10
C GLU A 16 0.82 -17.86 -18.45
N ARG A 17 0.14 -18.46 -17.47
CA ARG A 17 -1.21 -19.00 -17.63
C ARG A 17 -2.20 -17.91 -18.02
N ILE A 18 -2.14 -16.74 -17.39
CA ILE A 18 -3.05 -15.62 -17.69
C ILE A 18 -2.77 -15.03 -19.07
N VAL A 19 -1.49 -14.89 -19.46
CA VAL A 19 -1.12 -14.46 -20.82
C VAL A 19 -1.73 -15.40 -21.86
N ARG A 20 -1.59 -16.72 -21.67
CA ARG A 20 -2.17 -17.72 -22.59
C ARG A 20 -3.69 -17.77 -22.59
N ARG A 21 -4.33 -17.31 -21.52
CA ARG A 21 -5.79 -17.31 -21.38
C ARG A 21 -6.42 -16.10 -22.06
N ASP A 22 -5.83 -14.92 -21.90
CA ASP A 22 -6.48 -13.64 -22.20
C ASP A 22 -5.97 -12.99 -23.50
N PHE A 23 -4.89 -13.47 -24.10
CA PHE A 23 -4.30 -12.92 -25.33
C PHE A 23 -4.26 -13.96 -26.46
N PRO A 24 -4.24 -13.52 -27.74
CA PRO A 24 -4.02 -14.43 -28.86
C PRO A 24 -2.55 -14.87 -28.94
N ALA A 25 -2.31 -16.05 -29.53
CA ALA A 25 -1.01 -16.72 -29.48
C ALA A 25 0.13 -15.97 -30.19
N ASP A 26 -0.20 -15.17 -31.20
CA ASP A 26 0.73 -14.30 -31.92
C ASP A 26 1.14 -13.06 -31.11
N GLU A 27 0.43 -12.73 -30.04
CA GLU A 27 0.78 -11.62 -29.13
C GLU A 27 1.61 -12.06 -27.92
N TYR A 28 1.75 -13.36 -27.63
CA TYR A 28 2.38 -13.86 -26.40
C TYR A 28 3.80 -13.34 -26.17
N GLU A 29 4.64 -13.33 -27.21
CA GLU A 29 6.02 -12.85 -27.11
C GLU A 29 6.04 -11.36 -26.76
N SER A 30 5.26 -10.56 -27.50
CA SER A 30 5.18 -9.12 -27.27
C SER A 30 4.64 -8.76 -25.88
N VAL A 31 3.61 -9.46 -25.41
CA VAL A 31 3.06 -9.31 -24.06
C VAL A 31 4.10 -9.67 -23.01
N SER A 32 4.81 -10.79 -23.18
CA SER A 32 5.85 -11.24 -22.25
C SER A 32 6.98 -10.21 -22.14
N THR A 33 7.46 -9.68 -23.28
CA THR A 33 8.46 -8.60 -23.29
C THR A 33 7.98 -7.37 -22.53
N MET A 34 6.73 -6.92 -22.74
CA MET A 34 6.19 -5.78 -22.00
C MET A 34 6.12 -6.01 -20.49
N LEU A 35 5.80 -7.24 -20.05
CA LEU A 35 5.74 -7.61 -18.64
C LEU A 35 7.13 -7.68 -17.99
N GLU A 36 8.17 -8.01 -18.74
CA GLU A 36 9.56 -7.96 -18.26
C GLU A 36 9.99 -6.52 -17.91
N GLU A 37 9.52 -5.53 -18.67
CA GLU A 37 9.84 -4.12 -18.43
C GLU A 37 9.25 -3.57 -17.11
N VAL A 38 8.13 -4.12 -16.64
CA VAL A 38 7.44 -3.69 -15.41
C VAL A 38 8.18 -4.15 -14.15
N GLY A 39 8.97 -5.23 -14.25
CA GLY A 39 9.62 -5.88 -13.11
C GLY A 39 11.04 -5.40 -12.78
N GLY A 40 11.53 -4.32 -13.39
CA GLY A 40 12.95 -3.91 -13.41
C GLY A 40 13.64 -3.60 -12.07
N GLY A 41 12.96 -3.75 -10.93
CA GLY A 41 13.54 -3.61 -9.60
C GLY A 41 12.94 -4.52 -8.52
N SER A 42 12.04 -5.44 -8.89
CA SER A 42 11.32 -6.32 -7.97
C SER A 42 11.65 -7.77 -8.30
N GLU A 43 11.94 -8.60 -7.29
CA GLU A 43 12.21 -10.02 -7.47
C GLU A 43 11.09 -10.90 -6.87
N GLY A 44 10.93 -12.11 -7.42
CA GLY A 44 10.02 -13.12 -6.89
C GLY A 44 8.53 -12.75 -6.96
N ALA A 45 7.83 -12.99 -5.85
CA ALA A 45 6.37 -12.89 -5.78
C ALA A 45 5.83 -11.47 -6.02
N GLU A 46 6.58 -10.43 -5.64
CA GLU A 46 6.17 -9.04 -5.87
C GLU A 46 6.13 -8.71 -7.36
N ARG A 47 7.12 -9.19 -8.13
CA ARG A 47 7.15 -9.06 -9.59
C ARG A 47 5.95 -9.75 -10.23
N SER A 48 5.66 -11.00 -9.82
CA SER A 48 4.52 -11.76 -10.34
C SER A 48 3.19 -11.05 -10.04
N ARG A 49 3.05 -10.50 -8.82
CA ARG A 49 1.86 -9.74 -8.39
C ARG A 49 1.67 -8.47 -9.22
N LEU A 50 2.74 -7.73 -9.49
CA LEU A 50 2.68 -6.52 -10.31
C LEU A 50 2.34 -6.85 -11.78
N GLN A 51 2.95 -7.89 -12.35
CA GLN A 51 2.64 -8.34 -13.71
C GLN A 51 1.17 -8.77 -13.85
N LEU A 52 0.63 -9.50 -12.86
CA LEU A 52 -0.79 -9.87 -12.83
C LEU A 52 -1.71 -8.64 -12.69
N ALA A 53 -1.30 -7.63 -11.91
CA ALA A 53 -2.07 -6.40 -11.80
C ALA A 53 -2.22 -5.70 -13.16
N VAL A 54 -1.12 -5.55 -13.89
CA VAL A 54 -1.10 -4.95 -15.23
C VAL A 54 -1.89 -5.80 -16.24
N LEU A 55 -1.80 -7.13 -16.15
CA LEU A 55 -2.61 -8.04 -16.97
C LEU A 55 -4.11 -7.88 -16.70
N LYS A 56 -4.53 -7.83 -15.43
CA LYS A 56 -5.94 -7.64 -15.06
C LYS A 56 -6.48 -6.32 -15.62
N LEU A 57 -5.75 -5.23 -15.41
CA LEU A 57 -6.14 -3.89 -15.86
C LEU A 57 -6.15 -3.75 -17.39
N SER A 58 -5.36 -4.55 -18.11
CA SER A 58 -5.33 -4.55 -19.57
C SER A 58 -6.58 -5.14 -20.23
N GLU A 59 -7.36 -5.96 -19.49
CA GLU A 59 -8.54 -6.68 -20.00
C GLU A 59 -8.25 -7.51 -21.27
N GLY A 60 -7.03 -8.05 -21.41
CA GLY A 60 -6.64 -8.86 -22.59
C GLY A 60 -6.36 -8.03 -23.85
N ARG A 61 -6.20 -6.70 -23.72
CA ARG A 61 -5.91 -5.80 -24.85
C ARG A 61 -4.48 -5.30 -24.79
N GLN A 62 -3.69 -5.60 -25.81
CA GLN A 62 -2.28 -5.20 -25.90
C GLN A 62 -2.06 -3.68 -25.81
N ALA A 63 -2.95 -2.89 -26.42
CA ALA A 63 -2.88 -1.43 -26.36
C ALA A 63 -3.04 -0.90 -24.92
N THR A 64 -4.01 -1.46 -24.17
CA THR A 64 -4.22 -1.12 -22.75
C THR A 64 -3.06 -1.61 -21.90
N LEU A 65 -2.55 -2.83 -22.15
CA LEU A 65 -1.39 -3.37 -21.46
C LEU A 65 -0.20 -2.41 -21.52
N ARG A 66 0.11 -1.86 -22.70
CA ARG A 66 1.19 -0.88 -22.86
C ARG A 66 0.99 0.37 -21.98
N MET A 67 -0.24 0.86 -21.86
CA MET A 67 -0.55 2.01 -21.00
C MET A 67 -0.36 1.68 -19.52
N GLU A 68 -0.87 0.52 -19.09
CA GLU A 68 -0.76 0.05 -17.71
C GLU A 68 0.70 -0.24 -17.31
N VAL A 69 1.52 -0.75 -18.24
CA VAL A 69 2.98 -0.90 -18.05
C VAL A 69 3.62 0.44 -17.71
N GLN A 70 3.29 1.52 -18.44
CA GLN A 70 3.87 2.84 -18.16
C GLN A 70 3.36 3.42 -16.84
N SER A 71 2.08 3.23 -16.53
CA SER A 71 1.49 3.64 -15.25
C SER A 71 2.16 2.94 -14.07
N ALA A 72 2.35 1.63 -14.16
CA ALA A 72 2.99 0.81 -13.14
C ALA A 72 4.47 1.19 -12.90
N LYS A 73 5.19 1.63 -13.94
CA LYS A 73 6.55 2.17 -13.78
C LYS A 73 6.59 3.46 -12.96
N PHE A 74 5.52 4.25 -12.97
CA PHE A 74 5.42 5.49 -12.22
C PHE A 74 4.99 5.25 -10.76
N ASP A 75 3.92 4.49 -10.54
CA ASP A 75 3.51 4.04 -9.20
C ASP A 75 2.92 2.63 -9.23
N PHE A 76 3.77 1.64 -8.99
CA PHE A 76 3.38 0.23 -8.99
C PHE A 76 2.34 -0.09 -7.90
N ARG A 77 2.34 0.65 -6.78
CA ARG A 77 1.37 0.42 -5.69
C ARG A 77 -0.03 0.80 -6.13
N ASP A 78 -0.13 1.85 -6.93
CA ASP A 78 -1.39 2.31 -7.49
C ASP A 78 -1.98 1.30 -8.49
N ALA A 79 -1.13 0.69 -9.32
CA ALA A 79 -1.51 -0.39 -10.22
C ALA A 79 -1.98 -1.64 -9.45
N ILE A 80 -1.23 -2.09 -8.45
CA ILE A 80 -1.62 -3.22 -7.59
C ILE A 80 -2.95 -2.94 -6.89
N ALA A 81 -3.11 -1.75 -6.30
CA ALA A 81 -4.36 -1.37 -5.62
C ALA A 81 -5.55 -1.31 -6.59
N ALA A 82 -5.37 -0.81 -7.81
CA ALA A 82 -6.45 -0.80 -8.82
C ALA A 82 -6.86 -2.20 -9.24
N ALA A 83 -5.90 -3.12 -9.37
CA ALA A 83 -6.18 -4.48 -9.78
C ALA A 83 -6.81 -5.30 -8.64
N GLU A 84 -6.26 -5.25 -7.44
CA GLU A 84 -6.70 -6.11 -6.32
C GLU A 84 -7.87 -5.53 -5.53
N TYR A 85 -7.96 -4.20 -5.45
CA TYR A 85 -8.90 -3.48 -4.61
C TYR A 85 -9.58 -2.29 -5.32
N PRO A 86 -10.26 -2.52 -6.47
CA PRO A 86 -10.79 -1.45 -7.29
C PRO A 86 -11.83 -0.58 -6.57
N GLU A 87 -12.78 -1.15 -5.85
CA GLU A 87 -13.82 -0.36 -5.16
C GLU A 87 -13.25 0.36 -3.95
N TYR A 88 -12.37 -0.29 -3.19
CA TYR A 88 -11.67 0.35 -2.09
C TYR A 88 -10.83 1.54 -2.59
N LYS A 89 -10.12 1.39 -3.71
CA LYS A 89 -9.32 2.45 -4.31
C LYS A 89 -10.18 3.62 -4.79
N LYS A 90 -11.32 3.36 -5.43
CA LYS A 90 -12.25 4.40 -5.92
C LYS A 90 -12.76 5.31 -4.81
N LEU A 91 -12.85 4.81 -3.58
CA LEU A 91 -13.28 5.61 -2.43
C LEU A 91 -12.25 6.67 -2.03
N GLY A 92 -10.96 6.40 -2.20
CA GLY A 92 -9.89 7.29 -1.74
C GLY A 92 -10.10 7.71 -0.28
N SER A 93 -10.10 9.03 -0.02
CA SER A 93 -10.32 9.58 1.33
C SER A 93 -11.72 9.32 1.90
N ARG A 94 -12.71 8.96 1.08
CA ARG A 94 -14.08 8.65 1.57
C ARG A 94 -14.12 7.39 2.41
N VAL A 95 -13.11 6.52 2.31
CA VAL A 95 -13.03 5.29 3.10
C VAL A 95 -13.04 5.55 4.61
N ASP A 96 -12.57 6.73 5.05
CA ASP A 96 -12.53 7.13 6.46
C ASP A 96 -13.89 7.52 7.01
N SER A 97 -14.88 7.76 6.15
CA SER A 97 -16.27 7.99 6.55
C SER A 97 -17.10 6.71 6.65
N LEU A 98 -16.57 5.57 6.22
CA LEU A 98 -17.27 4.29 6.28
C LEU A 98 -17.16 3.63 7.65
N SER A 99 -18.21 2.91 8.02
CA SER A 99 -18.13 1.98 9.15
C SER A 99 -17.07 0.90 8.91
N THR A 100 -16.63 0.25 9.98
CA THR A 100 -15.66 -0.85 9.86
C THR A 100 -16.26 -2.01 9.07
N GLU A 101 -17.55 -2.25 9.22
CA GLU A 101 -18.33 -3.29 8.56
C GLU A 101 -18.39 -3.04 7.04
N GLU A 102 -18.70 -1.81 6.61
CA GLU A 102 -18.73 -1.45 5.19
C GLU A 102 -17.35 -1.54 4.56
N ARG A 103 -16.32 -1.03 5.25
CA ARG A 103 -14.93 -1.12 4.78
C ARG A 103 -14.51 -2.58 4.58
N ASN A 104 -14.79 -3.45 5.55
CA ASN A 104 -14.48 -4.87 5.46
C ASN A 104 -15.28 -5.56 4.34
N ARG A 105 -16.56 -5.19 4.15
CA ARG A 105 -17.39 -5.72 3.06
C ARG A 105 -16.74 -5.44 1.71
N ILE A 106 -16.32 -4.19 1.47
CA ILE A 106 -15.68 -3.78 0.22
C ILE A 106 -14.38 -4.54 -0.02
N VAL A 107 -13.52 -4.65 1.02
CA VAL A 107 -12.27 -5.42 0.92
C VAL A 107 -12.53 -6.87 0.55
N VAL A 108 -13.55 -7.51 1.15
CA VAL A 108 -13.92 -8.90 0.86
C VAL A 108 -14.47 -9.05 -0.56
N GLU A 109 -15.32 -8.11 -1.01
CA GLU A 109 -15.89 -8.10 -2.36
C GLU A 109 -14.80 -7.95 -3.43
N ASP A 110 -13.92 -6.96 -3.28
CA ASP A 110 -12.77 -6.73 -4.15
C ASP A 110 -11.85 -7.96 -4.19
N TRP A 111 -11.55 -8.53 -3.03
CA TRP A 111 -10.73 -9.73 -2.93
C TRP A 111 -11.34 -10.92 -3.68
N ASN A 112 -12.64 -11.16 -3.46
CA ASN A 112 -13.36 -12.24 -4.13
C ASN A 112 -13.38 -12.07 -5.65
N GLN A 113 -13.56 -10.83 -6.12
CA GLN A 113 -13.50 -10.47 -7.53
C GLN A 113 -12.12 -10.74 -8.13
N TYR A 114 -11.05 -10.36 -7.44
CA TYR A 114 -9.68 -10.64 -7.88
C TYR A 114 -9.40 -12.15 -7.95
N GLN A 115 -9.78 -12.90 -6.91
CA GLN A 115 -9.61 -14.35 -6.86
C GLN A 115 -10.39 -15.07 -7.97
N GLU A 116 -11.61 -14.63 -8.26
CA GLU A 116 -12.41 -15.16 -9.37
C GLU A 116 -11.75 -14.90 -10.71
N TRP A 117 -11.26 -13.67 -10.93
CA TRP A 117 -10.50 -13.36 -12.14
C TRP A 117 -9.21 -14.19 -12.25
N LEU A 118 -8.47 -14.38 -11.16
CA LEU A 118 -7.20 -15.08 -11.16
C LEU A 118 -7.37 -16.57 -11.50
N TYR A 119 -8.42 -17.21 -10.96
CA TYR A 119 -8.63 -18.66 -11.07
C TYR A 119 -9.73 -19.09 -12.03
N ARG A 120 -10.43 -18.17 -12.72
CA ARG A 120 -11.41 -18.57 -13.75
C ARG A 120 -10.79 -19.53 -14.77
N GLY A 121 -11.46 -20.66 -14.98
CA GLY A 121 -11.02 -21.71 -15.90
C GLY A 121 -9.99 -22.70 -15.33
N ASP A 122 -9.56 -22.54 -14.06
CA ASP A 122 -8.72 -23.51 -13.36
C ASP A 122 -9.55 -24.36 -12.39
N SER A 123 -10.16 -25.42 -12.92
CA SER A 123 -11.01 -26.36 -12.18
C SER A 123 -10.30 -27.01 -10.99
N SER A 124 -8.96 -27.04 -10.96
CA SER A 124 -8.18 -27.62 -9.85
C SER A 124 -8.16 -26.71 -8.62
N LYS A 125 -8.22 -25.38 -8.82
CA LYS A 125 -8.21 -24.37 -7.77
C LYS A 125 -9.61 -23.99 -7.30
N ASP A 126 -10.61 -24.11 -8.17
CA ASP A 126 -12.03 -23.88 -7.84
C ASP A 126 -12.53 -24.80 -6.71
N ALA A 127 -12.02 -26.03 -6.63
CA ALA A 127 -12.35 -26.97 -5.55
C ALA A 127 -11.84 -26.49 -4.17
N LYS A 128 -10.68 -25.83 -4.14
CA LYS A 128 -10.04 -25.32 -2.92
C LYS A 128 -10.66 -23.99 -2.45
N ARG A 129 -11.29 -23.23 -3.36
CA ARG A 129 -11.97 -21.94 -3.09
C ARG A 129 -13.29 -22.09 -2.32
N LYS A 130 -13.96 -23.25 -2.40
CA LYS A 130 -15.25 -23.47 -1.73
C LYS A 130 -15.14 -23.56 -0.20
N GLU A 131 -13.92 -23.69 0.32
CA GLU A 131 -13.69 -23.57 1.75
C GLU A 131 -13.67 -22.07 2.09
N PRO A 132 -14.61 -21.57 2.91
CA PRO A 132 -14.60 -20.17 3.33
C PRO A 132 -13.23 -19.87 3.96
N PRO A 133 -12.67 -18.67 3.74
CA PRO A 133 -11.36 -18.31 4.28
C PRO A 133 -11.37 -18.64 5.76
N GLU A 134 -10.54 -19.61 6.14
CA GLU A 134 -10.43 -20.10 7.51
C GLU A 134 -10.27 -18.85 8.37
N LYS A 135 -11.25 -18.61 9.24
CA LYS A 135 -11.22 -17.49 10.17
C LYS A 135 -10.00 -17.74 11.03
N ASN A 136 -8.86 -17.16 10.64
CA ASN A 136 -7.61 -17.29 11.36
C ASN A 136 -7.90 -16.87 12.80
N SER A 137 -8.05 -17.88 13.64
CA SER A 137 -8.52 -17.74 15.01
C SER A 137 -7.48 -16.90 15.72
N THR A 138 -7.92 -15.73 16.15
CA THR A 138 -7.30 -14.79 17.07
C THR A 138 -6.21 -15.45 17.93
N GLN A 139 -4.98 -15.50 17.44
CA GLN A 139 -3.83 -15.70 18.32
C GLN A 139 -3.61 -14.34 18.98
N GLY A 140 -4.19 -14.20 20.16
CA GLY A 140 -4.10 -13.02 21.00
C GLY A 140 -2.66 -12.77 21.40
N ASN A 141 -1.92 -12.07 20.56
CA ASN A 141 -0.71 -11.40 21.00
C ASN A 141 -1.15 -10.15 21.76
N LYS A 142 -1.12 -10.21 23.09
CA LYS A 142 -1.28 -9.04 23.95
C LYS A 142 -0.10 -8.09 23.67
N GLY A 143 -0.28 -7.22 22.69
CA GLY A 143 0.64 -6.12 22.45
C GLY A 143 0.77 -5.25 23.72
N PRO A 144 1.95 -4.69 23.98
CA PRO A 144 2.22 -3.90 25.17
C PRO A 144 1.28 -2.69 25.25
N GLY A 145 0.90 -2.38 26.49
CA GLY A 145 -0.15 -1.42 26.81
C GLY A 145 0.04 -0.05 26.15
N LEU A 146 -1.11 0.56 25.85
CA LEU A 146 -1.37 1.84 25.20
C LEU A 146 -0.75 3.08 25.90
N GLY A 147 0.22 2.90 26.79
CA GLY A 147 0.88 3.97 27.56
C GLY A 147 2.29 4.34 27.09
N GLU A 148 2.97 3.53 26.27
CA GLU A 148 4.40 3.75 25.95
C GLU A 148 4.65 4.47 24.62
N GLY A 149 3.67 4.51 23.71
CA GLY A 149 3.85 5.12 22.38
C GLY A 149 3.94 6.65 22.37
N PHE A 150 3.48 7.33 23.43
CA PHE A 150 3.44 8.80 23.45
C PHE A 150 4.77 9.43 23.92
N VAL A 151 5.62 8.68 24.63
CA VAL A 151 6.96 9.15 25.04
C VAL A 151 7.97 9.04 23.89
N VAL A 152 7.75 8.14 22.92
CA VAL A 152 8.66 7.92 21.79
C VAL A 152 8.50 8.97 20.68
N GLY A 153 7.29 9.49 20.44
CA GLY A 153 7.05 10.48 19.37
C GLY A 153 7.61 11.88 19.65
N GLY A 154 7.57 12.33 20.91
CA GLY A 154 8.11 13.63 21.30
C GLY A 154 9.64 13.66 21.41
N CYS A 155 10.24 12.55 21.85
CA CYS A 155 11.69 12.47 22.05
C CYS A 155 12.46 12.27 20.72
N GLY A 156 11.84 11.65 19.72
CA GLY A 156 12.46 11.40 18.41
C GLY A 156 12.83 12.67 17.63
N CYS A 157 11.98 13.69 17.66
CA CYS A 157 12.29 14.98 17.00
C CYS A 157 13.45 15.70 17.71
N LEU A 158 13.45 15.72 19.05
CA LEU A 158 14.53 16.35 19.82
C LEU A 158 15.88 15.65 19.58
N GLY A 159 15.88 14.30 19.51
CA GLY A 159 17.06 13.50 19.19
C GLY A 159 17.60 13.76 17.78
N ALA A 160 16.73 13.87 16.78
CA ALA A 160 17.13 14.16 15.40
C ALA A 160 17.76 15.57 15.26
N PHE A 161 17.20 16.58 15.94
CA PHE A 161 17.77 17.93 15.93
C PHE A 161 19.12 18.01 16.67
N LEU A 162 19.27 17.29 17.79
CA LEU A 162 20.55 17.18 18.50
C LEU A 162 21.61 16.49 17.63
N ALA A 163 21.27 15.37 16.99
CA ALA A 163 22.18 14.65 16.10
C ALA A 163 22.64 15.50 14.91
N LEU A 164 21.71 16.23 14.26
CA LEU A 164 22.05 17.13 13.15
C LEU A 164 22.88 18.34 13.60
N GLY A 165 22.59 18.89 14.79
CA GLY A 165 23.38 19.98 15.36
C GLY A 165 24.82 19.57 15.69
N VAL A 166 25.01 18.39 16.28
CA VAL A 166 26.34 17.82 16.56
C VAL A 166 27.07 17.46 15.27
N PHE A 167 26.38 16.86 14.30
CA PHE A 167 27.00 16.55 13.01
C PHE A 167 27.44 17.82 12.26
N GLY A 168 26.59 18.86 12.26
CA GLY A 168 26.92 20.15 11.67
C GLY A 168 28.12 20.84 12.32
N SER A 169 28.30 20.70 13.64
CA SER A 169 29.45 21.26 14.35
C SER A 169 30.75 20.46 14.09
N MET A 170 30.67 19.15 13.89
CA MET A 170 31.83 18.30 13.55
C MET A 170 32.31 18.48 12.11
N VAL A 171 31.43 18.80 11.16
CA VAL A 171 31.77 18.93 9.73
C VAL A 171 32.41 20.30 9.38
N GLY A 172 32.63 21.18 10.37
CA GLY A 172 33.48 22.37 10.19
C GLY A 172 32.93 23.42 9.22
N GLY A 173 31.61 23.43 8.98
CA GLY A 173 30.96 24.45 8.19
C GLY A 173 30.79 25.74 9.00
N ARG A 174 31.25 26.87 8.45
CA ARG A 174 30.95 28.24 8.95
C ARG A 174 29.46 28.58 8.78
N PHE A 175 28.57 27.82 9.40
CA PHE A 175 27.17 28.19 9.54
C PHE A 175 27.01 29.06 10.78
N HIS A 176 27.04 30.38 10.60
CA HIS A 176 26.56 31.32 11.61
C HIS A 176 25.03 31.21 11.70
N ILE A 177 24.54 30.18 12.40
CA ILE A 177 23.17 30.22 12.91
C ILE A 177 23.19 31.15 14.10
N ASP A 178 22.75 32.39 13.88
CA ASP A 178 22.51 33.35 14.95
C ASP A 178 21.54 32.73 15.98
N ILE A 179 21.68 33.08 17.25
CA ILE A 179 20.73 32.73 18.31
C ILE A 179 19.30 33.04 17.86
N GLY A 180 19.10 34.12 17.10
CA GLY A 180 17.81 34.46 16.49
C GLY A 180 17.26 33.37 15.56
N GLY A 181 18.12 32.70 14.78
CA GLY A 181 17.74 31.60 13.90
C GLY A 181 17.31 30.34 14.64
N MET A 182 17.98 29.99 15.75
CA MET A 182 17.57 28.86 16.60
C MET A 182 16.22 29.10 17.27
N VAL A 183 15.99 30.31 17.80
CA VAL A 183 14.72 30.67 18.45
C VAL A 183 13.58 30.63 17.44
N LEU A 184 13.80 31.13 16.22
CA LEU A 184 12.80 31.10 15.16
C LEU A 184 12.44 29.67 14.75
N LEU A 185 13.43 28.79 14.57
CA LEU A 185 13.18 27.38 14.23
C LEU A 185 12.40 26.65 15.33
N PHE A 186 12.72 26.92 16.60
CA PHE A 186 12.00 26.33 17.72
C PHE A 186 10.55 26.82 17.78
N ALA A 187 10.33 28.13 17.57
CA ALA A 187 8.99 28.70 17.52
C ALA A 187 8.16 28.13 16.35
N CYS A 188 8.74 28.09 15.14
CA CYS A 188 8.07 27.51 13.97
C CYS A 188 7.76 26.03 14.17
N GLY A 189 8.71 25.25 14.68
CA GLY A 189 8.51 23.84 15.00
C GLY A 189 7.42 23.61 16.05
N GLY A 190 7.40 24.43 17.10
CA GLY A 190 6.38 24.37 18.16
C GLY A 190 4.98 24.72 17.65
N VAL A 191 4.85 25.72 16.78
CA VAL A 191 3.57 26.09 16.15
C VAL A 191 3.06 24.98 15.24
N ILE A 192 3.93 24.45 14.36
CA ILE A 192 3.57 23.33 13.46
C ILE A 192 3.16 22.11 14.28
N GLY A 193 3.93 21.74 15.31
CA GLY A 193 3.60 20.63 16.21
C GLY A 193 2.26 20.82 16.92
N SER A 194 1.97 22.04 17.39
CA SER A 194 0.70 22.37 18.04
C SER A 194 -0.49 22.25 17.08
N ILE A 195 -0.34 22.67 15.82
CA ILE A 195 -1.37 22.53 14.79
C ILE A 195 -1.66 21.06 14.50
N ILE A 196 -0.63 20.22 14.35
CA ILE A 196 -0.80 18.77 14.11
C ILE A 196 -1.56 18.11 15.27
N VAL A 197 -1.19 18.42 16.52
CA VAL A 197 -1.88 17.88 17.70
C VAL A 197 -3.33 18.36 17.78
N ALA A 198 -3.61 19.62 17.43
CA ALA A 198 -4.97 20.14 17.41
C ALA A 198 -5.86 19.44 16.37
N VAL A 199 -5.33 19.20 15.16
CA VAL A 199 -6.03 18.45 14.10
C VAL A 199 -6.29 17.01 14.53
N TYR A 200 -5.28 16.33 15.09
CA TYR A 200 -5.41 14.98 15.60
C TYR A 200 -6.48 14.86 16.71
N ASN A 201 -6.43 15.77 17.70
CA ASN A 201 -7.38 15.78 18.81
C ASN A 201 -8.80 16.19 18.38
N LYS A 202 -8.94 16.95 17.30
CA LYS A 202 -10.23 17.26 16.70
C LYS A 202 -10.83 15.99 16.08
N GLY A 203 -10.08 15.31 15.20
CA GLY A 203 -10.54 14.06 14.59
C GLY A 203 -10.89 12.98 15.62
N ARG A 204 -10.14 12.90 16.73
CA ARG A 204 -10.43 11.95 17.82
C ARG A 204 -11.73 12.27 18.57
N ARG A 205 -12.04 13.55 18.81
CA ARG A 205 -13.28 13.96 19.48
C ARG A 205 -14.50 13.66 18.62
N ASP A 206 -14.39 13.93 17.32
CA ASP A 206 -15.42 13.65 16.34
C ASP A 206 -15.69 12.15 16.24
N ALA A 207 -14.66 11.30 16.39
CA ALA A 207 -14.78 9.84 16.41
C ALA A 207 -15.37 9.23 17.70
N SER A 208 -15.39 9.97 18.82
CA SER A 208 -15.85 9.46 20.13
C SER A 208 -17.23 9.96 20.57
N GLY A 209 -17.84 10.87 19.82
CA GLY A 209 -19.10 11.53 20.15
C GLY A 209 -20.32 11.14 19.30
N GLY A 210 -20.20 10.07 18.50
CA GLY A 210 -21.27 9.55 17.62
C GLY A 210 -21.68 8.13 17.98
#